data_AF-A0A966K8I6-F1
#
_entry.id   AF-A0A966K8I6-F1
#
_cell.length_a   1.000
_cell.length_b   1.000
_cell.length_c   1.000
_cell.angle_alpha   90.00
_cell.angle_beta   90.00
_cell.angle_gamma   90.00
#
_symmetry.space_group_name_H-M   'P 1'
#
loop_
_entity.id
_entity.type
_entity.pdbx_description
1 polymer ?
#
loop_
_entity_poly.entity_id
_entity_poly.type
_entity_poly.pdbx_seq_one_letter_code
_entity_poly.pdbx_strand_id
1 'polypeptide(L)'
;LSHLWNERAPRISKALMETISIIAYKQPVTRGDIEDIRGVSVSTQSIRSLLERNWIKVSGFKDAPGRPALYSTTKEFLDDLNLKRLSDLPELPDPVDNIVQDEDHQTIPQAV
;
A
#
# COMPACT_ATOMS: atom_id res chain seq x y z
N LEU A 1 -25.13 23.77 -21.99
CA LEU A 1 -24.03 23.35 -22.90
C LEU A 1 -22.95 22.68 -22.05
N SER A 2 -22.53 21.48 -22.49
CA SER A 2 -21.28 20.80 -22.16
C SER A 2 -21.03 20.35 -20.71
N HIS A 3 -21.46 19.11 -20.45
CA HIS A 3 -20.63 18.04 -19.90
C HIS A 3 -19.12 18.34 -20.02
N LEU A 4 -18.50 18.81 -18.93
CA LEU A 4 -17.05 18.91 -18.81
C LEU A 4 -16.59 17.78 -17.88
N TRP A 5 -16.48 16.59 -18.47
CA TRP A 5 -15.43 15.61 -18.24
C TRP A 5 -14.84 15.58 -16.83
N ASN A 6 -15.65 15.20 -15.85
CA ASN A 6 -15.14 14.57 -14.64
C ASN A 6 -14.96 13.08 -14.94
N GLU A 7 -14.05 12.76 -15.87
CA GLU A 7 -13.40 11.45 -15.89
C GLU A 7 -12.59 11.38 -14.59
N ARG A 8 -13.27 11.16 -13.47
CA ARG A 8 -12.63 10.96 -12.18
C ARG A 8 -11.65 9.83 -12.40
N ALA A 9 -10.35 10.15 -12.36
CA ALA A 9 -9.31 9.14 -12.28
C ALA A 9 -9.79 8.09 -11.28
N PRO A 10 -9.86 6.79 -11.67
CA PRO A 10 -10.45 5.76 -10.83
C PRO A 10 -9.87 5.88 -9.42
N ARG A 11 -10.73 6.13 -8.42
CA ARG A 11 -10.28 6.35 -7.05
C ARG A 11 -9.42 5.18 -6.63
N ILE A 12 -8.17 5.45 -6.25
CA ILE A 12 -7.28 4.44 -5.69
C ILE A 12 -7.94 3.99 -4.39
N SER A 13 -8.27 2.70 -4.32
CA SER A 13 -8.88 2.14 -3.11
C SER A 13 -7.86 2.11 -1.98
N LYS A 14 -8.33 2.20 -0.73
CA LYS A 14 -7.46 2.10 0.45
C LYS A 14 -6.63 0.81 0.43
N ALA A 15 -7.25 -0.32 0.07
CA ALA A 15 -6.56 -1.60 -0.04
C ALA A 15 -5.45 -1.61 -1.12
N LEU A 16 -5.66 -0.93 -2.24
CA LEU A 16 -4.65 -0.80 -3.29
C LEU A 16 -3.48 0.05 -2.79
N MET A 17 -3.77 1.14 -2.07
CA MET A 17 -2.76 2.01 -1.46
C MET A 17 -1.94 1.26 -0.41
N GLU A 18 -2.58 0.52 0.50
CA GLU A 18 -1.88 -0.31 1.49
C GLU A 18 -0.94 -1.33 0.82
N THR A 19 -1.40 -1.96 -0.26
CA THR A 19 -0.60 -2.95 -0.99
C THR A 19 0.65 -2.32 -1.59
N ILE A 20 0.52 -1.18 -2.29
CA ILE A 20 1.69 -0.51 -2.88
C ILE A 20 2.63 0.05 -1.81
N SER A 21 2.11 0.55 -0.69
CA SER A 21 2.93 1.02 0.43
C SER A 21 3.84 -0.09 0.96
N ILE A 22 3.30 -1.30 1.16
CA ILE A 22 4.12 -2.44 1.61
C ILE A 22 5.23 -2.76 0.60
N ILE A 23 4.91 -2.78 -0.69
CA ILE A 23 5.91 -3.02 -1.74
C ILE A 23 6.99 -1.93 -1.69
N ALA A 24 6.62 -0.66 -1.58
CA ALA A 24 7.56 0.46 -1.57
C ALA A 24 8.58 0.38 -0.42
N TYR A 25 8.12 0.04 0.79
CA TYR A 25 8.98 -0.01 1.99
C TYR A 25 9.71 -1.34 2.20
N LYS A 26 9.23 -2.45 1.63
CA LYS A 26 9.78 -3.80 1.91
C LYS A 26 10.39 -4.48 0.68
N GLN A 27 10.32 -3.88 -0.50
CA GLN A 27 10.85 -4.47 -1.73
C GLN A 27 12.30 -4.98 -1.60
N PRO A 28 12.64 -6.08 -2.28
CA PRO A 28 11.76 -6.92 -3.12
C PRO A 28 10.87 -7.86 -2.28
N VAL A 29 9.56 -7.93 -2.58
CA VAL A 29 8.58 -8.77 -1.85
C VAL A 29 7.74 -9.65 -2.76
N THR A 30 7.36 -10.82 -2.28
CA THR A 30 6.38 -11.69 -2.96
C THR A 30 4.95 -11.34 -2.54
N ARG A 31 3.96 -11.85 -3.28
CA ARG A 31 2.55 -11.74 -2.86
C ARG A 31 2.30 -12.31 -1.46
N GLY A 32 2.94 -13.44 -1.13
CA GLY A 32 2.82 -14.05 0.19
C GLY A 32 3.33 -13.12 1.29
N ASP A 33 4.53 -12.53 1.10
CA ASP A 33 5.10 -11.60 2.07
C ASP A 33 4.17 -10.38 2.29
N ILE A 34 3.47 -9.90 1.25
CA ILE A 34 2.49 -8.81 1.37
C ILE A 34 1.26 -9.26 2.18
N GLU A 35 0.73 -10.45 1.89
CA GLU A 35 -0.43 -11.01 2.61
C GLU A 35 -0.12 -11.23 4.09
N ASP A 36 1.07 -11.72 4.41
CA ASP A 36 1.55 -11.93 5.78
C ASP A 36 1.60 -10.61 6.56
N ILE A 37 2.08 -9.52 5.93
CA ILE A 37 2.14 -8.19 6.56
C ILE A 37 0.73 -7.58 6.73
N ARG A 38 -0.16 -7.77 5.75
CA ARG A 38 -1.53 -7.21 5.82
C ARG A 38 -2.45 -8.01 6.74
N GLY A 39 -2.11 -9.26 7.04
CA GLY A 39 -2.97 -10.20 7.77
C GLY A 39 -4.23 -10.61 6.99
N VAL A 40 -4.35 -10.24 5.72
CA VAL A 40 -5.48 -10.56 4.84
C VAL A 40 -5.02 -10.84 3.42
N SER A 41 -5.76 -11.68 2.70
CA SER A 41 -5.45 -12.01 1.31
C SER A 41 -5.48 -10.76 0.42
N VAL A 42 -4.53 -10.67 -0.50
CA VAL A 42 -4.43 -9.60 -1.49
C VAL A 42 -5.10 -10.10 -2.77
N SER A 43 -6.05 -9.34 -3.31
CA SER A 43 -6.71 -9.78 -4.55
C SER A 43 -5.72 -9.80 -5.72
N THR A 44 -5.83 -10.79 -6.61
CA THR A 44 -5.04 -10.85 -7.86
C THR A 44 -5.24 -9.59 -8.70
N GLN A 45 -6.45 -9.03 -8.67
CA GLN A 45 -6.78 -7.79 -9.40
C GLN A 45 -5.99 -6.58 -8.87
N SER A 46 -5.73 -6.49 -7.56
CA SER A 46 -4.93 -5.41 -6.97
C SER A 46 -3.51 -5.41 -7.52
N ILE A 47 -2.84 -6.56 -7.53
CA ILE A 47 -1.49 -6.71 -8.09
C ILE A 47 -1.50 -6.39 -9.58
N ARG A 48 -2.48 -6.92 -10.32
CA ARG A 48 -2.63 -6.65 -11.76
C ARG A 48 -2.81 -5.17 -12.06
N SER A 49 -3.66 -4.48 -11.31
CA SER A 49 -3.88 -3.05 -11.50
C SER A 49 -2.64 -2.20 -11.18
N LEU A 50 -1.80 -2.60 -10.23
CA LEU A 50 -0.52 -1.93 -9.97
C LEU A 50 0.49 -2.16 -11.11
N LEU A 51 0.54 -3.37 -11.67
CA LEU A 51 1.37 -3.70 -12.83
C LEU A 51 0.92 -2.95 -14.09
N GLU A 52 -0.39 -2.91 -14.37
CA GLU A 52 -0.96 -2.22 -15.54
C GLU A 52 -0.74 -0.71 -15.51
N ARG A 53 -0.68 -0.11 -14.31
CA ARG A 53 -0.32 1.30 -14.10
C ARG A 53 1.18 1.55 -14.14
N ASN A 54 2.00 0.52 -14.33
CA ASN A 54 3.45 0.57 -14.20
C ASN A 54 3.92 1.11 -12.85
N TRP A 55 3.15 0.99 -11.77
CA TRP A 55 3.62 1.39 -10.43
C TRP A 55 4.54 0.36 -9.79
N ILE A 56 4.37 -0.91 -10.18
CA ILE A 56 5.24 -2.01 -9.78
C ILE A 56 5.70 -2.79 -11.00
N LYS A 57 6.79 -3.53 -10.82
CA LYS A 57 7.33 -4.49 -11.79
C LYS A 57 7.75 -5.77 -11.09
N VAL A 58 7.89 -6.84 -11.86
CA VAL A 58 8.55 -8.06 -11.39
C VAL A 58 10.07 -7.83 -11.45
N SER A 59 10.72 -7.87 -10.29
CA SER A 59 12.18 -7.70 -10.17
C SER A 59 12.95 -9.03 -10.18
N GLY A 60 12.24 -10.15 -10.04
CA GLY A 60 12.83 -11.49 -10.08
C GLY A 60 11.86 -12.55 -9.55
N PHE A 61 12.40 -13.71 -9.19
CA PHE A 61 11.64 -14.80 -8.57
C PHE A 61 12.39 -15.28 -7.32
N LYS A 62 11.67 -15.50 -6.22
CA LYS A 62 12.25 -16.02 -4.98
C LYS A 62 12.63 -17.49 -5.17
N ASP A 63 13.78 -17.89 -4.64
CA ASP A 63 14.23 -19.29 -4.66
C ASP A 63 13.53 -20.09 -3.54
N ALA A 64 12.27 -20.41 -3.79
CA ALA A 64 11.37 -21.12 -2.88
C ALA A 64 10.41 -22.00 -3.71
N PRO A 65 9.73 -22.99 -3.09
CA PRO A 65 8.73 -23.81 -3.78
C PRO A 65 7.68 -22.94 -4.51
N GLY A 66 7.41 -23.26 -5.77
CA GLY A 66 6.53 -22.47 -6.63
C GLY A 66 7.14 -21.22 -7.26
N ARG A 67 8.40 -20.87 -6.92
CA ARG A 67 9.18 -19.73 -7.46
C ARG A 67 8.35 -18.47 -7.59
N PRO A 68 7.79 -17.93 -6.49
CA PRO A 68 6.89 -16.78 -6.56
C PRO A 68 7.62 -15.53 -7.07
N ALA A 69 6.90 -14.70 -7.82
CA ALA A 69 7.41 -13.43 -8.34
C ALA A 69 7.73 -12.45 -7.19
N LEU A 70 8.84 -11.72 -7.36
CA LEU A 70 9.24 -10.61 -6.51
C LEU A 70 8.82 -9.30 -7.16
N TYR A 71 8.18 -8.43 -6.38
CA TYR A 71 7.68 -7.14 -6.81
C TYR A 71 8.52 -5.99 -6.24
N SER A 72 8.69 -4.96 -7.05
CA SER A 72 9.39 -3.72 -6.71
C SER A 72 8.71 -2.54 -7.38
N THR A 73 8.81 -1.36 -6.78
CA THR A 73 8.30 -0.12 -7.37
C THR A 73 9.12 0.31 -8.58
N THR A 74 8.51 1.11 -9.43
CA THR A 74 9.11 1.65 -10.64
C THR A 74 9.47 3.12 -10.49
N LYS A 75 9.96 3.73 -11.58
CA LYS A 75 10.19 5.17 -11.64
C LYS A 75 8.86 5.92 -11.79
N GLU A 76 7.93 5.38 -12.56
CA GLU A 76 6.59 5.92 -12.78
C GLU A 76 5.84 6.08 -11.45
N PHE A 77 6.00 5.13 -10.52
CA PHE A 77 5.48 5.28 -9.15
C PHE A 77 6.05 6.51 -8.42
N LEU A 78 7.36 6.76 -8.54
CA LEU A 78 8.00 7.92 -7.92
C LEU A 78 7.57 9.21 -8.60
N ASP A 79 7.51 9.21 -9.93
CA ASP A 79 7.10 10.37 -10.73
C ASP A 79 5.64 10.77 -10.41
N ASP A 80 4.73 9.80 -10.29
CA ASP A 80 3.32 10.04 -9.92
C ASP A 80 3.16 10.54 -8.48
N LEU A 81 4.08 10.16 -7.57
CA LEU A 81 4.15 10.69 -6.20
C LEU A 81 5.00 11.96 -6.08
N ASN A 82 5.55 12.44 -7.20
CA ASN A 82 6.41 13.61 -7.26
C ASN A 82 7.65 13.49 -6.35
N LEU A 83 8.21 12.29 -6.25
CA LEU A 83 9.41 11.92 -5.50
C LEU A 83 10.59 11.68 -6.44
N LYS A 84 11.81 11.97 -5.98
CA LYS A 84 13.03 11.70 -6.78
C LYS A 84 13.63 10.34 -6.45
N ARG A 85 13.50 9.89 -5.21
CA ARG A 85 14.10 8.66 -4.71
C ARG A 85 13.16 7.96 -3.72
N LEU A 86 13.35 6.66 -3.57
CA LEU A 86 12.65 5.86 -2.55
C LEU A 86 12.96 6.31 -1.12
N SER A 87 14.17 6.84 -0.88
CA SER A 87 14.56 7.42 0.41
C SER A 87 13.79 8.69 0.78
N ASP A 88 13.07 9.28 -0.18
CA ASP A 88 12.26 10.48 0.07
C ASP A 88 10.84 10.11 0.54
N LEU A 89 10.53 8.81 0.64
CA LEU A 89 9.30 8.33 1.28
C LEU A 89 9.34 8.65 2.78
N PRO A 90 8.19 8.97 3.40
CA PRO A 90 8.10 9.16 4.84
C PRO A 90 8.66 7.95 5.61
N GLU A 91 9.30 8.19 6.75
CA GLU A 91 9.68 7.08 7.63
C GLU A 91 8.41 6.38 8.14
N LEU A 92 8.52 5.06 8.34
CA LEU A 92 7.42 4.31 8.94
C LEU A 92 7.25 4.80 10.39
N PRO A 93 6.01 5.11 10.82
CA PRO A 93 5.77 5.49 12.21
C PRO A 93 6.22 4.36 13.14
N ASP A 94 6.79 4.73 14.28
CA ASP A 94 7.19 3.75 15.27
C ASP A 94 5.98 2.93 15.72
N PRO A 95 6.11 1.61 15.97
CA PRO A 95 5.00 0.77 16.38
C PRO A 95 4.26 1.28 17.63
N VAL A 96 4.94 2.06 18.46
CA VAL A 96 4.40 2.66 19.70
C VAL A 96 3.42 3.81 19.45
N ASP A 97 3.49 4.50 18.32
CA ASP A 97 2.60 5.65 18.01
C ASP A 97 1.19 5.22 17.57
N ASN A 98 1.00 3.94 17.25
CA ASN A 98 -0.32 3.40 16.85
C ASN A 98 -1.22 3.03 18.05
N ILE A 99 -0.75 3.22 19.30
CA ILE A 99 -1.46 2.80 20.52
C ILE A 99 -2.27 3.95 21.16
N VAL A 100 -2.14 5.19 20.68
CA VAL A 100 -2.84 6.34 21.29
C VAL A 100 -3.92 6.89 20.35
N GLN A 101 -5.06 6.22 20.32
CA GLN A 101 -6.31 6.82 19.83
C GLN A 101 -7.57 6.11 20.40
N ASP A 102 -7.55 5.70 21.67
CA ASP A 102 -8.73 5.20 22.38
C ASP A 102 -8.73 5.65 23.86
N GLU A 103 -8.51 6.94 24.13
CA GLU A 103 -8.74 7.51 25.47
C GLU A 103 -9.47 8.83 25.25
N ASP A 104 -10.80 8.78 25.30
CA ASP A 104 -11.69 9.86 25.78
C ASP A 104 -13.10 9.56 25.31
N HIS A 105 -13.88 8.75 26.05
CA HIS A 105 -15.35 8.86 26.19
C HIS A 105 -15.84 8.06 27.43
N GLN A 106 -15.09 8.13 28.55
CA GLN A 106 -15.61 7.73 29.86
C GLN A 106 -15.99 8.99 30.64
N THR A 107 -17.24 9.42 30.53
CA THR A 107 -17.86 10.19 31.62
C THR A 107 -19.04 9.39 32.15
N ILE A 108 -18.73 8.46 33.08
CA ILE A 108 -19.71 8.05 34.08
C ILE A 108 -19.14 8.47 35.42
N PRO A 109 -19.80 9.42 36.08
CA PRO A 109 -20.18 9.21 37.47
C PRO A 109 -21.62 9.68 37.69
N GLN A 110 -22.39 9.29 38.70
CA GLN A 110 -22.44 8.23 39.69
C GLN A 110 -23.87 8.40 40.28
N ALA A 111 -24.38 7.37 40.94
CA ALA A 111 -25.72 7.33 41.50
C ALA A 111 -26.11 8.52 42.40
N VAL A 112 -27.39 8.88 42.38
CA VAL A 112 -28.20 9.28 43.54
C VAL A 112 -29.52 8.53 43.53
#